data_AF-A0A2G5D3Y3-F1
#
_entry.id   AF-A0A2G5D3Y3-F1
#
_cell.length_a   1.000
_cell.length_b   1.000
_cell.length_c   1.000
_cell.angle_alpha   90.00
_cell.angle_beta   90.00
_cell.angle_gamma   90.00
#
_symmetry.space_group_name_H-M   'P 1'
#
loop_
_entity.id
_entity.type
_entity.pdbx_description
1 polymer ?
#
loop_
_entity_poly.entity_id
_entity_poly.type
_entity_poly.pdbx_seq_one_letter_code
_entity_poly.pdbx_strand_id
1 'polypeptide(L)'
;MVWEMLLYIYILYSPDWHYQSTMPTFLCLYGAAFAIAHSQLRFDVGFKVHYVILCLFCIPRMYKYYIHTNDASANRLVKFYVITLFAGSICWLCDRLFCKEISRWYFNPQGHALWHVFMGFNSYLANTFLMFCRAQQLGWAPKLVNFMGHLPYVKIQTKKPHVSQ
;
A
#
# COMPACT_ATOMS: atom_id res chain seq x y z
N MET A 1 5.82 4.95 -4.00
CA MET A 1 4.86 5.28 -5.08
C MET A 1 4.83 4.19 -6.13
N VAL A 2 5.47 4.27 -7.31
CA VAL A 2 5.31 3.23 -8.36
C VAL A 2 5.85 1.86 -7.94
N TRP A 3 7.08 1.79 -7.41
CA TRP A 3 7.67 0.53 -6.92
C TRP A 3 6.81 -0.18 -5.87
N GLU A 4 6.16 0.59 -5.01
CA GLU A 4 5.25 0.07 -4.00
C GLU A 4 4.00 -0.55 -4.62
N MET A 5 3.38 0.11 -5.61
CA MET A 5 2.26 -0.48 -6.34
C MET A 5 2.66 -1.76 -7.08
N LEU A 6 3.88 -1.83 -7.61
CA LEU A 6 4.38 -3.07 -8.23
C LEU A 6 4.53 -4.20 -7.22
N LEU A 7 5.00 -3.91 -5.99
CA LEU A 7 5.00 -4.88 -4.90
C LEU A 7 3.58 -5.33 -4.53
N TYR A 8 2.61 -4.42 -4.56
CA TYR A 8 1.21 -4.76 -4.28
C TYR A 8 0.67 -5.69 -5.37
N ILE A 9 0.91 -5.36 -6.64
CA ILE A 9 0.54 -6.20 -7.77
C ILE A 9 1.17 -7.58 -7.63
N TYR A 10 2.46 -7.67 -7.29
CA TYR A 10 3.11 -8.95 -7.01
C TYR A 10 2.34 -9.76 -5.96
N ILE A 11 2.05 -9.20 -4.79
CA ILE A 11 1.36 -9.93 -3.72
C ILE A 11 -0.07 -10.30 -4.10
N LEU A 12 -0.79 -9.41 -4.77
CA LEU A 12 -2.20 -9.55 -5.09
C LEU A 12 -2.47 -10.53 -6.24
N TYR A 13 -1.56 -10.60 -7.21
CA TYR A 13 -1.73 -11.38 -8.44
C TYR A 13 -0.76 -12.56 -8.58
N SER A 14 0.27 -12.68 -7.73
CA SER A 14 1.19 -13.82 -7.77
C SER A 14 0.50 -15.20 -7.76
N PRO A 15 -0.58 -15.44 -6.99
CA PRO A 15 -1.24 -16.75 -7.00
C PRO A 15 -1.80 -17.15 -8.36
N ASP A 16 -2.26 -16.17 -9.14
CA ASP A 16 -2.93 -16.38 -10.43
C ASP A 16 -1.99 -16.19 -11.64
N TRP A 17 -0.74 -15.80 -11.39
CA TRP A 17 0.24 -15.57 -12.44
C TRP A 17 0.77 -16.90 -12.98
N HIS A 18 0.61 -17.12 -14.29
CA HIS A 18 0.88 -18.42 -14.94
C HIS A 18 2.28 -18.98 -14.65
N TYR A 19 3.31 -18.13 -14.68
CA TYR A 19 4.68 -18.49 -14.31
C TYR A 19 5.14 -17.72 -13.07
N GLN A 20 4.77 -18.17 -11.87
CA GLN A 20 4.94 -17.41 -10.63
C GLN A 20 6.36 -16.86 -10.42
N SER A 21 7.40 -17.57 -10.88
CA SER A 21 8.80 -17.17 -10.78
C SER A 21 9.20 -16.02 -11.71
N THR A 22 8.47 -15.75 -12.80
CA THR A 22 8.81 -14.70 -13.77
C THR A 22 8.21 -13.34 -13.43
N MET A 23 7.16 -13.30 -12.61
CA MET A 23 6.46 -12.06 -12.23
C MET A 23 7.38 -11.03 -11.55
N PRO A 24 8.25 -11.39 -10.58
CA PRO A 24 9.15 -10.43 -9.96
C PRO A 24 10.12 -9.80 -10.97
N THR A 25 10.66 -10.61 -11.89
CA THR A 25 11.55 -10.14 -12.95
C THR A 25 10.82 -9.18 -13.87
N PHE A 26 9.61 -9.53 -14.31
CA PHE A 26 8.79 -8.67 -15.16
C PHE A 26 8.50 -7.31 -14.50
N LEU A 27 8.05 -7.33 -13.24
CA LEU A 27 7.74 -6.11 -12.49
C LEU A 27 8.98 -5.25 -12.21
N CYS A 28 10.13 -5.89 -11.94
CA CYS A 28 11.40 -5.19 -11.76
C CYS A 28 11.82 -4.47 -13.06
N LEU A 29 11.78 -5.19 -14.19
CA LEU A 29 12.09 -4.61 -15.51
C LEU A 29 11.13 -3.46 -15.86
N TYR A 30 9.84 -3.64 -15.58
CA TYR A 30 8.82 -2.60 -15.75
C TYR A 30 9.14 -1.35 -14.93
N GLY A 31 9.43 -1.52 -13.64
CA GLY A 31 9.77 -0.43 -12.74
C GLY A 31 11.05 0.30 -13.15
N ALA A 32 12.07 -0.43 -13.60
CA ALA A 32 13.32 0.15 -14.09
C ALA A 32 13.10 0.96 -15.39
N ALA A 33 12.40 0.39 -16.37
CA ALA A 33 12.07 1.08 -17.62
C ALA A 33 11.26 2.36 -17.36
N PHE A 34 10.26 2.28 -16.47
CA PHE A 34 9.48 3.45 -16.05
C PHE A 34 10.37 4.51 -15.39
N ALA A 35 11.26 4.13 -14.48
CA ALA A 35 12.15 5.07 -13.79
C ALA A 35 13.09 5.79 -14.77
N ILE A 36 13.67 5.06 -15.74
CA ILE A 36 14.50 5.64 -16.79
C ILE A 36 13.68 6.63 -17.62
N ALA A 37 12.54 6.21 -18.16
CA ALA A 37 11.69 7.07 -18.99
C ALA A 37 11.23 8.33 -18.23
N HIS A 38 10.81 8.18 -16.97
CA HIS A 38 10.39 9.29 -16.12
C HIS A 38 11.53 10.28 -15.84
N SER A 39 12.76 9.78 -15.62
CA SER A 39 13.93 10.64 -15.39
C SER A 39 14.30 11.48 -16.61
N GLN A 40 14.18 10.92 -17.82
CA GLN A 40 14.54 11.58 -19.07
C GLN A 40 13.46 12.56 -19.54
N LEU A 41 12.20 12.14 -19.46
CA LEU A 41 11.08 12.86 -20.07
C LEU A 41 10.35 13.80 -19.10
N ARG A 42 10.56 13.65 -17.79
CA ARG A 42 10.02 14.51 -16.72
C ARG A 42 8.50 14.73 -16.80
N PHE A 43 7.74 13.72 -17.21
CA PHE A 43 6.28 13.80 -17.37
C PHE A 43 5.53 13.76 -16.03
N ASP A 44 5.33 14.92 -15.39
CA ASP A 44 4.64 15.03 -14.09
C ASP A 44 3.17 14.57 -14.14
N VAL A 45 2.41 15.00 -15.15
CA VAL A 45 1.00 14.56 -15.32
C VAL A 45 0.93 13.07 -15.64
N GLY A 46 1.82 12.57 -16.50
CA GLY A 46 1.90 11.16 -16.86
C GLY A 46 2.16 10.27 -15.65
N PHE A 47 3.08 10.68 -14.77
CA PHE A 47 3.33 9.99 -13.50
C PHE A 47 2.07 9.90 -12.63
N LYS A 48 1.36 11.02 -12.43
CA LYS A 48 0.14 11.07 -11.61
C LYS A 48 -0.95 10.15 -12.15
N VAL A 49 -1.23 10.23 -13.45
CA VAL A 49 -2.24 9.39 -14.13
C VAL A 49 -1.85 7.91 -14.03
N HIS A 50 -0.60 7.59 -14.36
CA HIS A 50 -0.10 6.22 -14.28
C HIS A 50 -0.21 5.64 -12.87
N TYR A 51 0.19 6.42 -11.86
CA TYR A 51 0.10 6.01 -10.47
C TYR A 51 -1.35 5.74 -10.03
N VAL A 52 -2.30 6.62 -10.38
CA VAL A 52 -3.73 6.42 -10.09
C VAL A 52 -4.25 5.14 -10.74
N ILE A 53 -3.87 4.87 -11.98
CA ILE A 53 -4.25 3.64 -12.68
C ILE A 53 -3.75 2.42 -11.90
N LEU A 54 -2.48 2.38 -11.49
CA LEU A 54 -1.93 1.27 -10.70
C LEU A 54 -2.68 1.07 -9.36
N CYS A 55 -3.03 2.15 -8.67
CA CYS A 55 -3.83 2.08 -7.45
C CYS A 55 -5.21 1.45 -7.72
N LEU A 56 -5.90 1.88 -8.78
CA LEU A 56 -7.20 1.35 -9.19
C LEU A 56 -7.12 -0.14 -9.54
N PHE A 57 -6.04 -0.59 -10.19
CA PHE A 57 -5.81 -2.00 -10.46
C PHE A 57 -5.69 -2.83 -9.17
N CYS A 58 -5.09 -2.29 -8.10
CA CYS A 58 -4.91 -3.03 -6.85
C CYS A 58 -6.22 -3.17 -6.03
N ILE A 59 -7.13 -2.19 -6.12
CA ILE A 59 -8.32 -2.10 -5.25
C ILE A 59 -9.22 -3.36 -5.30
N PRO A 60 -9.65 -3.87 -6.47
CA PRO A 60 -10.57 -5.01 -6.52
C PRO A 60 -10.00 -6.26 -5.85
N ARG A 61 -8.71 -6.55 -6.11
CA ARG A 61 -8.02 -7.71 -5.52
C ARG A 61 -7.76 -7.53 -4.04
N MET A 62 -7.36 -6.34 -3.60
CA MET A 62 -7.19 -6.03 -2.19
C MET A 62 -8.52 -6.17 -1.43
N TYR A 63 -9.62 -5.68 -2.01
CA TYR A 63 -10.97 -5.82 -1.47
C TYR A 63 -11.40 -7.29 -1.37
N LYS A 64 -11.09 -8.10 -2.39
CA LYS A 64 -11.31 -9.56 -2.33
C LYS A 64 -10.60 -10.18 -1.12
N TYR A 65 -9.34 -9.86 -0.86
CA TYR A 65 -8.65 -10.41 0.32
C TYR A 65 -9.22 -9.90 1.64
N TYR A 66 -9.63 -8.64 1.68
CA TYR A 66 -10.28 -8.05 2.86
C TYR A 66 -11.55 -8.80 3.26
N ILE A 67 -12.49 -9.02 2.33
CA ILE A 67 -13.77 -9.70 2.65
C ILE A 67 -13.60 -11.17 3.04
N HIS A 68 -12.52 -11.83 2.61
CA HIS A 68 -12.21 -13.22 2.97
C HIS A 68 -11.40 -13.32 4.28
N THR A 69 -10.99 -12.19 4.87
CA THR A 69 -10.22 -12.14 6.10
C THR A 69 -11.13 -12.05 7.31
N ASN A 70 -11.13 -13.10 8.15
CA ASN A 70 -11.88 -13.13 9.42
C ASN A 70 -11.09 -12.56 10.61
N ASP A 71 -9.85 -12.10 10.41
CA ASP A 71 -9.00 -11.57 11.48
C ASP A 71 -9.40 -10.12 11.84
N ALA A 72 -9.81 -9.92 13.11
CA ALA A 72 -10.26 -8.61 13.59
C ALA A 72 -9.16 -7.55 13.58
N SER A 73 -7.89 -7.94 13.77
CA SER A 73 -6.74 -7.03 13.72
C SER A 73 -6.44 -6.59 12.30
N ALA A 74 -6.56 -7.51 11.32
CA ALA A 74 -6.44 -7.20 9.90
C ALA A 74 -7.54 -6.22 9.45
N ASN A 75 -8.78 -6.45 9.89
CA ASN A 75 -9.89 -5.54 9.59
C ASN A 75 -9.68 -4.15 10.21
N ARG A 76 -9.15 -4.08 11.43
CA ARG A 76 -8.79 -2.80 12.06
C ARG A 76 -7.71 -2.05 11.28
N LEU A 77 -6.72 -2.78 10.78
CA LEU A 77 -5.62 -2.24 10.00
C LEU A 77 -6.11 -1.62 8.68
N VAL A 78 -7.03 -2.29 7.97
CA VAL A 78 -7.66 -1.73 6.76
C VAL A 78 -8.47 -0.46 7.08
N LYS A 79 -9.17 -0.40 8.22
CA LYS A 79 -9.85 0.83 8.65
C LYS A 79 -8.86 1.98 8.87
N PHE A 80 -7.75 1.73 9.56
CA PHE A 80 -6.71 2.76 9.73
C PHE A 80 -6.08 3.18 8.41
N TYR A 81 -5.91 2.25 7.46
CA TYR A 81 -5.46 2.57 6.11
C TYR A 81 -6.42 3.57 5.43
N VAL A 82 -7.73 3.32 5.47
CA VAL A 82 -8.73 4.23 4.89
C VAL A 82 -8.73 5.60 5.59
N ILE A 83 -8.66 5.61 6.92
CA ILE A 83 -8.61 6.86 7.70
C ILE A 83 -7.38 7.70 7.35
N THR A 84 -6.20 7.08 7.31
CA THR A 84 -4.95 7.78 6.97
C THR A 84 -4.93 8.27 5.52
N LEU A 85 -5.49 7.49 4.58
CA LEU A 85 -5.64 7.92 3.19
C LEU A 85 -6.55 9.16 3.09
N PHE A 86 -7.68 9.14 3.78
CA PHE A 86 -8.65 10.22 3.78
C PHE A 86 -8.07 11.49 4.42
N ALA A 87 -7.46 11.35 5.61
CA ALA A 87 -6.81 12.45 6.31
C ALA A 87 -5.67 13.07 5.48
N GLY A 88 -4.78 12.25 4.92
CA GLY A 88 -3.72 12.71 4.03
C GLY A 88 -4.26 13.46 2.81
N SER A 89 -5.31 12.92 2.17
CA SER A 89 -5.95 13.56 1.01
C SER A 89 -6.55 14.92 1.35
N ILE A 90 -7.18 15.06 2.52
CA ILE A 90 -7.68 16.34 3.02
C ILE A 90 -6.51 17.30 3.24
N CYS A 91 -5.44 16.88 3.94
CA CYS A 91 -4.28 17.73 4.19
C CYS A 91 -3.67 18.27 2.88
N TRP A 92 -3.50 17.41 1.88
CA TRP A 92 -2.97 17.80 0.57
C TRP A 92 -3.92 18.74 -0.18
N LEU A 93 -5.23 18.45 -0.19
CA LEU A 93 -6.21 19.25 -0.91
C LEU A 93 -6.38 20.63 -0.27
N CYS A 94 -6.47 20.70 1.06
CA CYS A 94 -6.57 21.96 1.79
C CYS A 94 -5.33 22.84 1.57
N ASP A 95 -4.14 22.26 1.65
CA ASP A 95 -2.87 22.98 1.39
C ASP A 95 -2.86 23.56 -0.03
N ARG A 96 -3.30 22.77 -1.02
CA ARG A 96 -3.31 23.19 -2.42
C ARG A 96 -4.36 24.25 -2.75
N LEU A 97 -5.57 24.12 -2.22
CA LEU A 97 -6.69 25.04 -2.51
C LEU A 97 -6.63 26.33 -1.70
N PHE A 98 -6.20 26.25 -0.44
CA PHE A 98 -6.23 27.37 0.51
C PHE A 98 -4.83 27.94 0.85
N CYS A 99 -3.80 27.59 0.07
CA CYS A 99 -2.41 28.05 0.29
C CYS A 99 -2.31 29.56 0.59
N LYS A 100 -3.01 30.40 -0.19
CA LYS A 100 -2.97 31.86 -0.01
C LYS A 100 -3.53 32.29 1.35
N GLU A 101 -4.62 31.69 1.80
CA GLU A 101 -5.22 32.05 3.09
C GLU A 101 -4.46 31.46 4.27
N ILE A 102 -4.03 30.21 4.16
CA ILE A 102 -3.22 29.53 5.19
C ILE A 102 -1.88 30.25 5.38
N SER A 103 -1.26 30.76 4.31
CA SER A 103 0.01 31.49 4.39
C SER A 103 -0.06 32.79 5.21
N ARG A 104 -1.27 33.34 5.39
CA ARG A 104 -1.52 34.56 6.18
C ARG A 104 -1.82 34.28 7.65
N TRP A 105 -2.03 33.01 8.01
CA TRP A 105 -2.31 32.64 9.39
C TRP A 105 -1.07 32.83 10.26
N TYR A 106 -1.29 33.03 11.56
CA TYR A 106 -0.21 33.09 12.56
C TYR A 106 0.61 31.77 12.61
N PHE A 107 0.00 30.66 12.22
CA PHE A 107 0.61 29.34 12.17
C PHE A 107 0.32 28.65 10.83
N ASN A 108 1.36 28.07 10.21
CA ASN A 108 1.21 27.26 9.01
C ASN A 108 1.20 25.76 9.38
N PRO A 109 0.09 25.04 9.17
CA PRO A 109 -0.02 23.61 9.46
C PRO A 109 0.82 22.71 8.55
N GLN A 110 1.44 23.25 7.49
CA GLN A 110 2.27 22.51 6.52
C GLN A 110 1.52 21.28 5.99
N GLY A 111 0.36 21.50 5.34
CA GLY A 111 -0.53 20.42 4.95
C GLY A 111 0.12 19.41 3.99
N HIS A 112 1.04 19.86 3.13
CA HIS A 112 1.85 18.95 2.32
C HIS A 112 2.79 18.06 3.14
N ALA A 113 3.38 18.57 4.22
CA ALA A 113 4.20 17.77 5.13
C ALA A 113 3.35 16.74 5.88
N LEU A 114 2.18 17.15 6.37
CA LEU A 114 1.22 16.24 7.00
C LEU A 114 0.73 15.16 6.02
N TRP A 115 0.54 15.50 4.75
CA TRP A 115 0.23 14.52 3.71
C TRP A 115 1.32 13.44 3.64
N HIS A 116 2.61 13.79 3.61
CA HIS A 116 3.69 12.78 3.63
C HIS A 116 3.66 11.89 4.87
N VAL A 117 3.37 12.46 6.04
CA VAL A 117 3.25 11.69 7.29
C VAL A 117 2.11 10.67 7.19
N PHE A 118 0.92 11.12 6.77
CA PHE A 118 -0.22 10.22 6.61
C PHE A 118 -0.02 9.18 5.51
N MET A 119 0.60 9.55 4.39
CA MET A 119 0.94 8.60 3.32
C MET A 119 1.99 7.58 3.78
N GLY A 120 2.94 7.97 4.65
CA GLY A 120 3.89 7.05 5.27
C GLY A 120 3.19 5.98 6.12
N PHE A 121 2.26 6.41 6.99
CA PHE A 121 1.42 5.46 7.75
C PHE A 121 0.55 4.60 6.83
N ASN A 122 -0.03 5.20 5.80
CA ASN A 122 -0.87 4.51 4.83
C ASN A 122 -0.10 3.37 4.14
N SER A 123 1.09 3.67 3.61
CA SER A 123 2.02 2.71 3.02
C SER A 123 2.40 1.60 4.01
N TYR A 124 2.73 1.94 5.25
CA TYR A 124 3.08 0.95 6.28
C TYR A 124 1.92 -0.03 6.56
N LEU A 125 0.71 0.51 6.73
CA LEU A 125 -0.49 -0.27 6.99
C LEU A 125 -0.79 -1.19 5.80
N ALA A 126 -0.87 -0.67 4.57
CA ALA A 126 -1.14 -1.48 3.39
C ALA A 126 -0.12 -2.61 3.20
N ASN A 127 1.18 -2.32 3.33
CA ASN A 127 2.21 -3.35 3.25
C ASN A 127 2.05 -4.42 4.34
N THR A 128 1.74 -4.04 5.58
CA THR A 128 1.51 -4.98 6.68
C THR A 128 0.32 -5.91 6.39
N PHE A 129 -0.78 -5.38 5.86
CA PHE A 129 -1.93 -6.19 5.42
C PHE A 129 -1.57 -7.14 4.28
N LEU A 130 -0.86 -6.65 3.28
CA LEU A 130 -0.46 -7.46 2.13
C LEU A 130 0.53 -8.56 2.53
N MET A 131 1.46 -8.30 3.43
CA MET A 131 2.33 -9.33 4.00
C MET A 131 1.54 -10.40 4.74
N PHE A 132 0.51 -10.00 5.49
CA PHE A 132 -0.41 -10.94 6.15
C PHE A 132 -1.12 -11.81 5.11
N CYS A 133 -1.71 -11.22 4.08
CA CYS A 133 -2.35 -11.96 2.99
C CYS A 133 -1.38 -12.90 2.27
N ARG A 134 -0.14 -12.46 1.99
CA ARG A 134 0.87 -13.29 1.34
C ARG A 134 1.24 -14.50 2.19
N ALA A 135 1.41 -14.32 3.49
CA ALA A 135 1.69 -15.43 4.39
C ALA A 135 0.52 -16.43 4.41
N GLN A 136 -0.73 -15.98 4.36
CA GLN A 136 -1.90 -16.87 4.21
C GLN A 136 -1.90 -17.62 2.87
N GLN A 137 -1.59 -16.93 1.76
CA GLN A 137 -1.49 -17.55 0.42
C GLN A 137 -0.42 -18.66 0.39
N LEU A 138 0.67 -18.51 1.14
CA LEU A 138 1.74 -19.50 1.26
C LEU A 138 1.40 -20.64 2.25
N GLY A 139 0.18 -20.67 2.80
CA GLY A 139 -0.27 -21.68 3.76
C GLY A 139 0.35 -21.54 5.15
N TRP A 140 0.93 -20.37 5.47
CA TRP A 140 1.48 -20.10 6.80
C TRP A 140 0.38 -19.70 7.78
N ALA A 141 0.70 -19.66 9.07
CA ALA A 141 -0.20 -19.17 10.12
C ALA A 141 0.23 -17.77 10.59
N PRO A 142 -0.01 -16.70 9.81
CA PRO A 142 0.33 -15.35 10.25
C PRO A 142 -0.61 -14.89 11.35
N LYS A 143 -0.08 -14.10 12.28
CA LYS A 143 -0.85 -13.31 13.23
C LYS A 143 -0.40 -11.86 13.19
N LEU A 144 -1.36 -10.94 13.26
CA LEU A 144 -1.07 -9.53 13.45
C LEU A 144 -0.90 -9.25 14.94
N VAL A 145 0.24 -8.68 15.29
CA VAL A 145 0.64 -8.34 16.65
C VAL A 145 1.12 -6.90 16.68
N ASN A 146 1.02 -6.23 17.82
CA ASN A 146 1.42 -4.83 17.93
C ASN A 146 2.75 -4.72 18.71
N PHE A 147 3.75 -4.09 18.09
CA PHE A 147 4.97 -3.68 18.77
C PHE A 147 4.66 -2.47 19.65
N MET A 148 5.05 -2.53 20.92
CA MET A 148 4.74 -1.52 21.95
C MET A 148 3.25 -1.14 22.02
N GLY A 149 2.34 -2.06 21.68
CA GLY A 149 0.90 -1.82 21.69
C GLY A 149 0.35 -0.99 20.52
N HIS A 150 1.20 -0.36 19.70
CA HIS A 150 0.76 0.62 18.69
C HIS A 150 1.10 0.24 17.25
N LEU A 151 2.27 -0.35 16.99
CA LEU A 151 2.75 -0.59 15.62
C LEU A 151 2.42 -2.02 15.17
N PRO A 152 1.45 -2.24 14.26
CA PRO A 152 1.09 -3.58 13.83
C PRO A 152 2.22 -4.18 12.99
N TYR A 153 2.54 -5.45 13.20
CA TYR A 153 3.46 -6.22 12.38
C TYR A 153 2.98 -7.66 12.24
N VAL A 154 3.46 -8.33 11.20
CA VAL A 154 3.10 -9.73 10.92
C VAL A 154 4.08 -10.64 11.64
N LYS A 155 3.58 -11.47 12.56
CA LYS A 155 4.34 -12.57 13.16
C LYS A 155 3.93 -13.87 12.50
N ILE A 156 4.89 -14.58 11.93
CA ILE A 156 4.67 -15.90 11.34
C ILE A 156 4.80 -16.94 12.45
N GLN A 157 3.74 -17.70 12.68
CA GLN A 157 3.83 -18.93 13.46
C GLN A 157 4.09 -20.08 12.48
N THR A 158 5.13 -20.87 12.73
CA THR A 158 5.57 -21.95 11.82
C THR A 158 4.45 -22.95 11.50
N LYS A 159 4.48 -23.45 10.25
CA LYS A 159 3.54 -24.31 9.49
C LYS A 159 2.35 -24.93 10.24
N LYS A 160 1.14 -24.80 9.66
CA LYS A 160 0.10 -25.82 9.81
C LYS A 160 0.66 -27.15 9.27
N PRO A 161 0.58 -28.28 10.01
CA PRO A 161 0.99 -29.57 9.47
C PRO A 161 0.20 -29.87 8.19
N HIS A 162 0.87 -30.46 7.19
CA HIS A 162 0.24 -31.03 6.01
C HIS A 162 -0.82 -32.02 6.49
N VAL A 163 -2.10 -31.70 6.32
CA VAL A 163 -3.14 -32.72 6.32
C VAL A 163 -3.17 -33.23 4.88
N SER A 164 -2.51 -34.35 4.63
CA SER A 164 -2.75 -35.17 3.44
C SER A 164 -4.23 -35.57 3.45
N GLN A 165 -4.98 -35.10 2.46
CA GLN A 165 -6.25 -35.71 2.07
C GLN A 165 -5.95 -36.91 1.19
#